data_AF-A0AAD2DJY4-F1
#
_entry.id   AF-A0AAD2DJY4-F1
#
_cell.length_a   1.000
_cell.length_b   1.000
_cell.length_c   1.000
_cell.angle_alpha   90.00
_cell.angle_beta   90.00
_cell.angle_gamma   90.00
#
_symmetry.space_group_name_H-M   'P 1'
#
loop_
_entity.id
_entity.type
_entity.pdbx_description
1 polymer ?
#
loop_
_entity_poly.entity_id
_entity_poly.type
_entity_poly.pdbx_seq_one_letter_code
_entity_poly.pdbx_strand_id
1 'polypeptide(L)'
;MNLIDTLERLGVSYHFEEEIDELLERFFKLNSNYADKAYHLYTVALHFHLLRQHGYCISCDIFKKFIDENGKFKENIKSDTRGLLSIYETSYLRVHGEDILEDVIAFTTDILKSMAPHLSSTIEKQVAHALLKSMHEH
;
A
#
# COMPACT_ATOMS: atom_id res chain seq x y z
N MET A 1 6.21 0.24 11.84
CA MET A 1 5.61 0.72 10.57
C MET A 1 4.70 1.91 10.76
N ASN A 2 3.57 1.85 11.46
CA ASN A 2 2.71 3.05 11.64
C ASN A 2 3.44 4.27 12.25
N LEU A 3 4.37 4.05 13.20
CA LEU A 3 5.19 5.13 13.75
C LEU A 3 6.10 5.76 12.69
N ILE A 4 6.77 4.94 11.87
CA ILE A 4 7.65 5.39 10.79
C ILE A 4 6.84 6.19 9.76
N ASP A 5 5.71 5.66 9.31
CA ASP A 5 4.76 6.37 8.43
C ASP A 5 4.36 7.73 9.00
N THR A 6 4.08 7.80 10.31
CA THR A 6 3.72 9.06 10.96
C THR A 6 4.88 10.05 10.96
N LEU A 7 6.11 9.61 11.26
CA LEU A 7 7.30 10.46 11.25
C LEU A 7 7.60 11.01 9.85
N GLU A 8 7.49 10.16 8.83
CA GLU A 8 7.71 10.55 7.42
C GLU A 8 6.65 11.54 6.94
N ARG A 9 5.37 11.27 7.22
CA ARG A 9 4.26 12.16 6.83
C ARG A 9 4.28 13.51 7.56
N LEU A 10 4.86 13.55 8.76
CA LEU A 10 5.12 14.79 9.50
C LEU A 10 6.39 15.51 9.03
N GLY A 11 7.22 14.88 8.19
CA GLY A 11 8.48 15.45 7.71
C GLY A 11 9.55 15.56 8.78
N VAL A 12 9.51 14.71 9.80
CA VAL A 12 10.45 14.73 10.94
C VAL A 12 11.27 13.43 11.05
N SER A 13 11.14 12.52 10.09
CA SER A 13 11.89 11.25 10.05
C SER A 13 13.40 11.43 9.94
N TYR A 14 13.88 12.56 9.40
CA TYR A 14 15.31 12.86 9.26
C TYR A 14 16.07 12.94 10.60
N HIS A 15 15.36 13.06 11.72
CA HIS A 15 15.96 12.99 13.06
C HIS A 15 16.26 11.56 13.53
N PHE A 16 15.75 10.55 12.81
CA PHE A 16 15.74 9.16 13.24
C PHE A 16 16.15 8.20 12.11
N GLU A 17 16.97 8.67 11.15
CA GLU A 17 17.31 7.89 9.94
C GLU A 17 17.95 6.54 10.31
N GLU A 18 18.93 6.55 11.20
CA GLU A 18 19.62 5.33 11.64
C GLU A 18 18.66 4.35 12.34
N GLU A 19 17.79 4.83 13.24
CA GLU A 19 16.84 3.97 13.95
C GLU A 19 15.74 3.41 13.04
N ILE A 20 15.32 4.19 12.04
CA ILE A 20 14.36 3.76 11.03
C ILE A 20 14.99 2.65 10.18
N ASP A 21 16.20 2.86 9.67
CA ASP A 21 16.92 1.89 8.85
C ASP A 21 17.15 0.57 9.59
N GLU A 22 17.63 0.63 10.84
CA GLU A 22 17.82 -0.58 11.66
C GLU A 22 16.52 -1.36 11.87
N LEU A 23 15.41 -0.66 12.09
CA LEU A 23 14.11 -1.28 12.31
C LEU A 23 13.57 -1.90 11.02
N LEU A 24 13.68 -1.21 9.88
CA LEU A 24 13.28 -1.73 8.57
C LEU A 24 14.12 -2.94 8.18
N GLU A 25 15.44 -2.90 8.39
CA GLU A 25 16.35 -4.01 8.08
C GLU A 25 15.99 -5.26 8.89
N ARG A 26 15.82 -5.10 10.21
CA ARG A 26 15.41 -6.18 11.10
C ARG A 26 14.04 -6.72 10.70
N PHE A 27 13.10 -5.85 10.35
CA PHE A 27 11.77 -6.25 9.95
C PHE A 27 11.80 -7.07 8.65
N PHE A 28 12.54 -6.62 7.64
CA PHE A 28 12.70 -7.31 6.36
C PHE A 28 13.28 -8.71 6.56
N LYS A 29 14.33 -8.85 7.37
CA LYS A 29 14.98 -10.14 7.67
C LYS A 29 14.05 -11.12 8.41
N LEU A 30 13.21 -10.63 9.32
CA LEU A 30 12.36 -11.48 10.17
C LEU A 30 10.96 -11.77 9.58
N ASN A 31 10.49 -10.97 8.62
CA ASN A 31 9.12 -11.05 8.11
C ASN A 31 9.06 -11.44 6.63
N SER A 32 9.68 -12.58 6.31
CA SER A 32 9.72 -13.11 4.94
C SER A 32 8.40 -13.76 4.47
N ASN A 33 7.58 -14.28 5.39
CA ASN A 33 6.34 -14.96 5.04
C ASN A 33 5.09 -14.16 5.45
N TYR A 34 4.48 -13.50 4.47
CA TYR A 34 3.20 -12.77 4.62
C TYR A 34 1.97 -13.65 4.39
N ALA A 35 2.13 -14.82 3.76
CA ALA A 35 1.04 -15.71 3.41
C ALA A 35 0.39 -16.31 4.67
N ASP A 36 1.21 -16.71 5.64
CA ASP A 36 0.74 -17.35 6.88
C ASP A 36 0.24 -16.35 7.94
N LYS A 37 0.39 -15.04 7.69
CA LYS A 37 0.05 -14.00 8.65
C LYS A 37 -1.31 -13.39 8.34
N ALA A 38 -2.16 -13.31 9.38
CA ALA A 38 -3.48 -12.68 9.35
C ALA A 38 -3.44 -11.13 9.27
N TYR A 39 -2.48 -10.56 8.52
CA TYR A 39 -2.41 -9.12 8.29
C TYR A 39 -3.49 -8.67 7.31
N HIS A 40 -4.22 -7.61 7.70
CA HIS A 40 -5.14 -6.86 6.85
C HIS A 40 -4.42 -6.15 5.70
N LEU A 41 -5.18 -5.74 4.68
CA LEU A 41 -4.68 -5.11 3.47
C LEU A 41 -3.84 -3.87 3.79
N TYR A 42 -4.37 -2.95 4.60
CA TYR A 42 -3.66 -1.75 5.01
C TYR A 42 -2.27 -2.05 5.59
N THR A 43 -2.15 -3.05 6.47
CA THR A 43 -0.86 -3.41 7.08
C THR A 43 0.14 -3.91 6.04
N VAL A 44 -0.29 -4.74 5.10
CA VAL A 44 0.60 -5.27 4.05
C VAL A 44 1.01 -4.17 3.07
N ALA A 45 0.08 -3.32 2.65
CA ALA A 45 0.36 -2.18 1.78
C ALA A 45 1.35 -1.20 2.43
N LEU A 46 1.16 -0.89 3.73
CA LEU A 46 2.08 -0.03 4.46
C LEU A 46 3.49 -0.63 4.57
N HIS A 47 3.59 -1.94 4.84
CA HIS A 47 4.90 -2.58 4.93
C HIS A 47 5.61 -2.58 3.57
N PHE A 48 4.87 -2.88 2.49
CA PHE A 48 5.39 -2.81 1.13
C PHE A 48 5.92 -1.42 0.78
N HIS A 49 5.14 -0.39 1.10
CA HIS A 49 5.49 1.01 0.89
C HIS A 49 6.82 1.38 1.54
N LEU A 50 6.90 1.22 2.85
CA LEU A 50 8.06 1.63 3.64
C LEU A 50 9.30 0.86 3.20
N LEU A 51 9.19 -0.46 2.99
CA LEU A 51 10.32 -1.25 2.55
C LEU A 51 10.84 -0.80 1.17
N ARG A 52 9.95 -0.57 0.19
CA ARG A 52 10.38 -0.12 -1.14
C ARG A 52 10.94 1.29 -1.15
N GLN A 53 10.31 2.21 -0.42
CA GLN A 53 10.78 3.59 -0.31
C GLN A 53 12.20 3.66 0.24
N HIS A 54 12.55 2.75 1.14
CA HIS A 54 13.88 2.60 1.73
C HIS A 54 14.80 1.63 0.97
N GLY A 55 14.45 1.26 -0.28
CA GLY A 55 15.33 0.48 -1.17
C GLY A 55 15.33 -1.03 -0.96
N TYR A 56 14.47 -1.57 -0.10
CA TYR A 56 14.34 -3.02 0.07
C TYR A 56 13.50 -3.64 -1.06
N CYS A 57 14.05 -4.68 -1.67
CA CYS A 57 13.39 -5.43 -2.74
C CYS A 57 12.38 -6.44 -2.17
N ILE A 58 11.22 -5.95 -1.72
CA ILE A 58 10.08 -6.77 -1.36
C ILE A 58 9.23 -7.11 -2.60
N SER A 59 8.93 -8.39 -2.77
CA SER A 59 8.12 -8.88 -3.90
C SER A 59 6.65 -8.44 -3.79
N CYS A 60 6.06 -8.03 -4.91
CA CYS A 60 4.62 -7.78 -5.03
C CYS A 60 3.75 -9.02 -4.77
N ASP A 61 4.32 -10.23 -4.75
CA ASP A 61 3.61 -11.48 -4.47
C ASP A 61 2.98 -11.54 -3.09
N ILE A 62 3.40 -10.70 -2.15
CA ILE A 62 2.75 -10.55 -0.84
C ILE A 62 1.26 -10.17 -0.97
N PHE A 63 0.86 -9.58 -2.10
CA PHE A 63 -0.52 -9.23 -2.38
C PHE A 63 -1.36 -10.39 -2.93
N LYS A 64 -0.74 -11.49 -3.39
CA LYS A 64 -1.47 -12.66 -3.92
C LYS A 64 -2.46 -13.26 -2.92
N LYS A 65 -2.20 -13.13 -1.61
CA LYS A 65 -3.13 -13.60 -0.57
C LYS A 65 -4.47 -12.85 -0.56
N PHE A 66 -4.52 -11.67 -1.17
CA PHE A 66 -5.71 -10.83 -1.31
C PHE A 66 -6.42 -11.04 -2.65
N ILE A 67 -5.85 -11.85 -3.52
CA ILE A 67 -6.38 -12.20 -4.84
C ILE A 67 -7.03 -13.60 -4.73
N ASP A 68 -8.13 -13.79 -5.44
CA ASP A 68 -8.84 -15.06 -5.59
C ASP A 68 -8.30 -15.88 -6.77
N GLU A 69 -8.88 -17.07 -6.96
CA GLU A 69 -8.50 -17.98 -8.05
C GLU A 69 -8.78 -17.44 -9.46
N ASN A 70 -9.64 -16.43 -9.59
CA ASN A 70 -9.96 -15.76 -10.85
C ASN A 70 -9.04 -14.56 -11.13
N GLY A 71 -8.02 -14.34 -10.29
CA GLY A 71 -7.14 -13.18 -10.40
C GLY A 71 -7.77 -11.87 -9.92
N LYS A 72 -8.91 -11.92 -9.21
CA LYS A 72 -9.60 -10.73 -8.69
C LYS A 72 -9.34 -10.57 -7.20
N PHE A 73 -9.32 -9.34 -6.72
CA PHE A 73 -9.28 -9.10 -5.28
C PHE A 73 -10.52 -9.66 -4.58
N LYS A 74 -10.29 -10.31 -3.43
CA LYS A 74 -11.34 -10.92 -2.61
C LYS A 74 -12.37 -9.87 -2.19
N GLU A 75 -13.65 -10.24 -2.25
CA GLU A 75 -14.79 -9.34 -1.94
C GLU A 75 -14.72 -8.72 -0.54
N ASN A 76 -14.18 -9.45 0.44
CA ASN A 76 -14.04 -8.98 1.82
C ASN A 76 -13.09 -7.79 1.99
N ILE A 77 -12.32 -7.45 0.96
CA ILE A 77 -11.39 -6.31 0.96
C ILE A 77 -12.08 -5.01 0.56
N LYS A 78 -13.20 -5.09 -0.17
CA LYS A 78 -13.89 -3.90 -0.71
C LYS A 78 -14.43 -2.96 0.37
N SER A 79 -14.59 -3.44 1.60
CA SER A 79 -15.01 -2.64 2.76
C SER A 79 -13.85 -1.92 3.48
N ASP A 80 -12.59 -2.28 3.21
CA ASP A 80 -11.41 -1.64 3.82
C ASP A 80 -10.96 -0.46 2.95
N THR A 81 -11.68 0.67 3.02
CA THR A 81 -11.37 1.88 2.24
C THR A 81 -9.94 2.37 2.44
N ARG A 82 -9.43 2.26 3.68
CA ARG A 82 -8.06 2.70 4.00
C ARG A 82 -7.03 1.73 3.41
N GLY A 83 -7.29 0.43 3.46
CA GLY A 83 -6.47 -0.57 2.78
C GLY A 83 -6.46 -0.39 1.27
N LEU A 84 -7.61 -0.12 0.66
CA LEU A 84 -7.74 0.14 -0.78
C LEU A 84 -6.98 1.40 -1.21
N LEU A 85 -7.11 2.50 -0.46
CA LEU A 85 -6.35 3.71 -0.73
C LEU A 85 -4.84 3.48 -0.58
N SER A 86 -4.44 2.78 0.48
CA SER A 86 -3.02 2.48 0.72
C SER A 86 -2.43 1.58 -0.35
N ILE A 87 -3.13 0.51 -0.78
CA ILE A 87 -2.60 -0.34 -1.85
C ILE A 87 -2.60 0.40 -3.20
N TYR A 88 -3.58 1.26 -3.47
CA TYR A 88 -3.61 2.10 -4.66
C TYR A 88 -2.36 2.99 -4.76
N GLU A 89 -2.07 3.76 -3.72
CA GLU A 89 -0.91 4.66 -3.69
C GLU A 89 0.41 3.90 -3.83
N THR A 90 0.51 2.75 -3.16
CA THR A 90 1.77 1.99 -3.09
C THR A 90 2.03 1.13 -4.32
N SER A 91 0.99 0.81 -5.10
CA SER A 91 1.15 0.10 -6.37
C SER A 91 1.85 0.94 -7.44
N TYR A 92 1.91 2.27 -7.28
CA TYR A 92 2.74 3.13 -8.13
C TYR A 92 4.25 2.99 -7.87
N LEU A 93 4.66 2.29 -6.79
CA LEU A 93 6.05 1.88 -6.57
C LEU A 93 6.45 0.63 -7.37
N ARG A 94 5.62 0.23 -8.35
CA ARG A 94 5.89 -0.90 -9.24
C ARG A 94 7.17 -0.70 -10.04
N VAL A 95 7.87 -1.80 -10.29
CA VAL A 95 8.98 -1.85 -11.25
C VAL A 95 8.59 -2.72 -12.45
N HIS A 96 9.42 -2.74 -13.50
CA HIS A 96 9.15 -3.56 -14.68
C HIS A 96 9.01 -5.05 -14.32
N GLY A 97 7.97 -5.69 -14.86
CA GLY A 97 7.67 -7.10 -14.65
C GLY A 97 6.73 -7.39 -13.47
N GLU A 98 6.13 -6.36 -12.87
CA GLU A 98 5.17 -6.49 -11.77
C GLU A 98 3.73 -6.23 -12.20
N ASP A 99 3.26 -7.00 -13.18
CA ASP A 99 1.93 -6.85 -13.80
C ASP A 99 0.79 -6.88 -12.76
N ILE A 100 0.96 -7.63 -11.67
CA ILE A 100 0.01 -7.68 -10.54
C ILE A 100 -0.30 -6.28 -9.99
N LEU A 101 0.67 -5.36 -9.95
CA LEU A 101 0.48 -4.00 -9.44
C LEU A 101 -0.28 -3.12 -10.44
N GLU A 102 -0.21 -3.42 -11.74
CA GLU A 102 -1.07 -2.76 -12.72
C GLU A 102 -2.53 -3.16 -12.56
N ASP A 103 -2.78 -4.46 -12.35
CA ASP A 103 -4.11 -4.99 -12.04
C ASP A 103 -4.66 -4.40 -10.74
N VAL A 104 -3.79 -4.24 -9.71
CA VAL A 104 -4.17 -3.57 -8.46
C VAL A 104 -4.60 -2.13 -8.71
N ILE A 105 -3.83 -1.37 -9.50
CA ILE A 105 -4.16 0.03 -9.81
C ILE A 105 -5.51 0.12 -10.52
N ALA A 106 -5.75 -0.70 -11.53
CA ALA A 106 -7.01 -0.71 -12.27
C ALA A 106 -8.20 -1.02 -11.33
N PHE A 107 -8.10 -2.11 -10.57
CA PHE A 107 -9.14 -2.54 -9.65
C PHE A 107 -9.46 -1.52 -8.56
N THR A 108 -8.43 -0.99 -7.90
CA THR A 108 -8.62 -0.03 -6.81
C THR A 108 -9.13 1.30 -7.32
N THR A 109 -8.75 1.72 -8.53
CA THR A 109 -9.31 2.92 -9.17
C THR A 109 -10.82 2.83 -9.30
N ASP A 110 -11.35 1.71 -9.81
CA ASP A 110 -12.78 1.52 -10.01
C ASP A 110 -13.55 1.54 -8.69
N ILE A 111 -13.02 0.85 -7.66
CA ILE A 111 -13.66 0.81 -6.35
C ILE A 111 -13.61 2.17 -5.68
N LEU A 112 -12.44 2.82 -5.64
CA LEU A 112 -12.30 4.13 -5.00
C LEU A 112 -13.22 5.17 -5.65
N LYS A 113 -13.35 5.16 -6.98
CA LYS A 113 -14.33 6.00 -7.71
C LYS A 113 -15.77 5.67 -7.32
N SER A 114 -16.12 4.38 -7.20
CA SER A 114 -17.48 3.97 -6.82
C SER A 114 -17.83 4.31 -5.36
N MET A 115 -16.84 4.30 -4.46
CA MET A 115 -17.03 4.59 -3.04
C MET A 115 -17.06 6.08 -2.74
N ALA A 116 -16.31 6.90 -3.49
CA ALA A 116 -16.13 8.33 -3.23
C ALA A 116 -17.43 9.09 -2.86
N PRO A 117 -18.57 8.91 -3.56
CA PRO A 117 -19.82 9.61 -3.23
C PRO A 117 -20.43 9.26 -1.86
N HIS A 118 -19.98 8.17 -1.23
CA HIS A 118 -20.52 7.61 0.01
C HIS A 118 -19.54 7.72 1.19
N LEU A 119 -18.37 8.30 0.98
CA LEU A 119 -17.35 8.47 2.03
C LEU A 119 -17.59 9.74 2.85
N SER A 120 -17.04 9.76 4.06
CA SER A 120 -16.98 10.99 4.84
C SER A 120 -16.07 12.01 4.15
N SER A 121 -16.36 13.30 4.34
CA SER A 121 -15.69 14.40 3.62
C SER A 121 -14.16 14.40 3.74
N THR A 122 -13.60 13.85 4.82
CA THR A 122 -12.14 13.73 4.99
C THR A 122 -11.56 12.64 4.10
N ILE A 123 -12.16 11.45 4.08
CA ILE A 123 -11.64 10.30 3.31
C ILE A 123 -11.90 10.53 1.81
N GLU A 124 -13.05 11.10 1.46
CA GLU A 124 -13.36 11.51 0.09
C GLU A 124 -12.27 12.43 -0.50
N LYS A 125 -11.84 13.45 0.25
CA LYS A 125 -10.75 14.35 -0.18
C LYS A 125 -9.43 13.62 -0.38
N GLN A 126 -9.11 12.65 0.48
CA GLN A 126 -7.90 11.83 0.34
C GLN A 126 -7.96 10.98 -0.94
N VAL A 127 -9.09 10.32 -1.18
CA VAL A 127 -9.32 9.52 -2.39
C VAL A 127 -9.24 10.40 -3.64
N ALA A 128 -9.92 11.54 -3.66
CA ALA A 128 -9.87 12.47 -4.78
C ALA A 128 -8.45 12.99 -5.04
N HIS A 129 -7.70 13.32 -3.99
CA HIS A 129 -6.31 13.75 -4.11
C HIS A 129 -5.40 12.66 -4.68
N ALA A 130 -5.49 11.44 -4.17
CA ALA A 130 -4.69 10.31 -4.64
C ALA A 130 -4.97 10.00 -6.11
N LEU A 131 -6.25 9.97 -6.51
CA LEU A 131 -6.67 9.74 -7.89
C LEU A 131 -6.20 10.87 -8.84
N LEU A 132 -6.10 12.11 -8.37
CA LEU A 132 -5.60 13.22 -9.18
C LEU A 132 -4.07 13.18 -9.33
N LYS A 133 -3.34 12.94 -8.24
CA LYS A 133 -1.87 12.96 -8.22
C LYS A 133 -1.27 11.92 -9.16
N SER A 134 -1.78 10.70 -9.13
CA SER A 134 -1.31 9.59 -9.96
C SER A 134 -1.47 9.83 -11.47
N MET A 135 -2.47 10.60 -11.90
CA MET A 135 -2.66 10.94 -13.33
C MET A 135 -1.57 11.87 -13.88
N HIS A 136 -0.80 12.55 -13.03
CA HIS A 136 0.17 13.55 -13.44
C HIS A 136 1.63 13.09 -13.33
N GLU A 137 1.90 11.92 -12.74
CA GLU A 137 3.26 11.42 -12.46
C GLU A 137 3.75 10.33 -13.44
N HIS A 138 3.27 10.29 -14.69
CA HIS A 138 3.71 9.33 -15.71
C HIS A 138 4.51 9.98 -16.84
#